data_AF-A0A3S1H6F0-F1
#
_entry.id   AF-A0A3S1H6F0-F1
#
_cell.length_a   1.000
_cell.length_b   1.000
_cell.length_c   1.000
_cell.angle_alpha   90.00
_cell.angle_beta   90.00
_cell.angle_gamma   90.00
#
_symmetry.space_group_name_H-M   'P 1'
#
loop_
_entity.id
_entity.type
_entity.pdbx_description
1 polymer ?
#
loop_
_entity_poly.entity_id
_entity_poly.type
_entity_poly.pdbx_seq_one_letter_code
_entity_poly.pdbx_strand_id
1 'polypeptide(L)'
;PSAFVITYVGTSLPEAGSVQITIDYGDGTTADSGPHAFPVGSTGASTTIQHVYASDNTFTATVTVFSDCCSVLNNVSVGVYKGITNLQASIYYLADVPPGAQTYGLLGNSQVYPTNKALHFVMTNQDNVFATAYEVTVNAGGSVILTCVKTSPTFTLLL
;
A
#
# COMPACT_ATOMS: atom_id res chain seq x y z
N PRO A 1 -11.56 4.07 5.65
CA PRO A 1 -12.46 2.94 5.95
C PRO A 1 -12.12 1.78 5.01
N SER A 2 -12.06 0.57 5.55
CA SER A 2 -11.83 -0.66 4.77
C SER A 2 -13.18 -1.30 4.43
N ALA A 3 -13.33 -1.76 3.20
CA ALA A 3 -14.55 -2.40 2.70
C ALA A 3 -14.33 -3.89 2.50
N PHE A 4 -15.17 -4.70 3.12
CA PHE A 4 -15.23 -6.15 2.92
C PHE A 4 -16.40 -6.46 1.99
N VAL A 5 -16.08 -6.92 0.78
CA VAL A 5 -17.07 -7.34 -0.21
C VAL A 5 -17.08 -8.86 -0.27
N ILE A 6 -18.16 -9.46 0.21
CA ILE A 6 -18.36 -10.91 0.18
C ILE A 6 -19.35 -11.21 -0.93
N THR A 7 -18.94 -12.00 -1.93
CA THR A 7 -19.77 -12.34 -3.09
C THR A 7 -20.08 -13.83 -3.10
N TYR A 8 -21.34 -14.16 -3.28
CA TYR A 8 -21.78 -15.54 -3.45
C TYR A 8 -21.57 -15.99 -4.89
N VAL A 9 -20.78 -17.03 -5.11
CA VAL A 9 -20.49 -17.57 -6.46
C VAL A 9 -21.03 -19.00 -6.67
N GLY A 10 -21.85 -19.49 -5.75
CA GLY A 10 -22.49 -20.81 -5.84
C GLY A 10 -23.79 -20.80 -6.64
N THR A 11 -24.41 -21.98 -6.75
CA THR A 11 -25.76 -22.15 -7.30
C THR A 11 -26.79 -21.52 -6.37
N SER A 12 -27.75 -20.76 -6.93
CA SER A 12 -28.83 -20.15 -6.13
C SER A 12 -29.47 -21.15 -5.16
N LEU A 13 -29.45 -20.81 -3.88
CA LEU A 13 -30.05 -21.65 -2.84
C LEU A 13 -31.49 -21.20 -2.56
N PRO A 14 -32.43 -22.14 -2.35
CA PRO A 14 -33.83 -21.83 -2.11
C PRO A 14 -34.07 -21.13 -0.75
N GLU A 15 -33.15 -21.27 0.21
CA GLU A 15 -33.19 -20.62 1.52
C GLU A 15 -32.31 -19.36 1.56
N ALA A 16 -32.68 -18.35 0.78
CA ALA A 16 -32.16 -17.00 0.98
C ALA A 16 -32.69 -16.44 2.32
N GLY A 17 -32.08 -16.83 3.45
CA GLY A 17 -32.54 -16.36 4.76
C GLY A 17 -31.82 -16.91 5.98
N SER A 18 -31.13 -18.05 5.89
CA SER A 18 -30.44 -18.68 7.03
C SER A 18 -28.93 -18.43 7.06
N VAL A 19 -28.36 -17.84 6.00
CA VAL A 19 -26.91 -17.61 5.92
C VAL A 19 -26.55 -16.22 6.40
N GLN A 20 -25.60 -16.17 7.32
CA GLN A 20 -25.15 -14.95 7.98
C GLN A 20 -23.63 -14.80 7.89
N ILE A 21 -23.16 -13.55 8.01
CA ILE A 21 -21.75 -13.18 8.04
C ILE A 21 -21.44 -12.49 9.36
N THR A 22 -20.32 -12.82 9.97
CA THR A 22 -19.69 -12.02 11.03
C THR A 22 -18.21 -11.81 10.70
N ILE A 23 -17.69 -10.64 11.02
CA ILE A 23 -16.26 -10.33 10.85
C ILE A 23 -15.65 -10.00 12.21
N ASP A 24 -14.57 -10.70 12.55
CA ASP A 24 -13.60 -10.24 13.55
C ASP A 24 -12.48 -9.51 12.81
N TYR A 25 -12.27 -8.23 13.10
CA TYR A 25 -11.34 -7.38 12.36
C TYR A 25 -9.87 -7.60 12.73
N GLY A 26 -9.59 -8.32 13.83
CA GLY A 26 -8.24 -8.60 14.31
C GLY A 26 -7.52 -7.40 14.93
N ASP A 27 -8.20 -6.28 15.14
CA ASP A 27 -7.66 -5.05 15.74
C ASP A 27 -8.06 -4.87 17.22
N GLY A 28 -8.73 -5.87 17.80
CA GLY A 28 -9.21 -5.85 19.19
C GLY A 28 -10.52 -5.07 19.39
N THR A 29 -11.09 -4.51 18.32
CA THR A 29 -12.49 -4.03 18.37
C THR A 29 -13.43 -5.23 18.52
N THR A 30 -14.57 -5.04 19.16
CA THR A 30 -15.61 -6.07 19.15
C THR A 30 -15.98 -6.37 17.71
N ALA A 31 -16.10 -7.66 17.37
CA ALA A 31 -16.70 -8.10 16.12
C ALA A 31 -18.03 -7.36 15.85
N ASP A 32 -18.45 -7.32 14.59
CA ASP A 32 -19.65 -6.58 14.14
C ASP A 32 -20.80 -6.60 15.16
N SER A 33 -21.61 -5.53 15.16
CA SER A 33 -22.77 -5.35 16.07
C SER A 33 -23.87 -6.42 15.97
N GLY A 34 -23.63 -7.45 15.16
CA GLY A 34 -24.43 -8.64 14.98
C GLY A 34 -24.12 -9.27 13.63
N PRO A 35 -24.66 -10.47 13.36
CA PRO A 35 -24.51 -11.09 12.06
C PRO A 35 -25.24 -10.30 10.95
N HIS A 36 -24.61 -10.22 9.78
CA HIS A 36 -25.18 -9.64 8.57
C HIS A 36 -25.83 -10.72 7.72
N ALA A 37 -27.02 -10.47 7.18
CA ALA A 37 -27.63 -11.39 6.22
C ALA A 37 -26.76 -11.52 4.96
N PHE A 38 -26.56 -12.75 4.49
CA PHE A 38 -25.82 -13.03 3.26
C PHE A 38 -26.75 -13.54 2.15
N PRO A 39 -26.94 -12.79 1.06
CA PRO A 39 -27.85 -13.18 -0.01
C PRO A 39 -27.25 -14.33 -0.82
N VAL A 40 -27.74 -15.55 -0.59
CA VAL A 40 -27.38 -16.75 -1.36
C VAL A 40 -28.44 -17.17 -2.39
N GLY A 41 -29.53 -16.40 -2.50
CA GLY A 41 -30.65 -16.67 -3.42
C GLY A 41 -30.33 -16.43 -4.89
N SER A 42 -29.20 -15.80 -5.21
CA SER A 42 -28.75 -15.59 -6.59
C SER A 42 -27.23 -15.58 -6.67
N THR A 43 -26.68 -16.20 -7.71
CA THR A 43 -25.25 -16.16 -8.00
C THR A 43 -24.83 -14.72 -8.33
N GLY A 44 -23.72 -14.27 -7.76
CA GLY A 44 -23.20 -12.90 -7.90
C GLY A 44 -23.77 -11.91 -6.89
N ALA A 45 -24.74 -12.30 -6.05
CA ALA A 45 -25.18 -11.46 -4.96
C ALA A 45 -24.04 -11.19 -3.97
N SER A 46 -24.00 -9.99 -3.40
CA SER A 46 -22.92 -9.57 -2.51
C SER A 46 -23.43 -8.76 -1.33
N THR A 47 -22.66 -8.84 -0.23
CA THR A 47 -22.83 -8.00 0.96
C THR A 47 -21.54 -7.21 1.14
N THR A 48 -21.68 -5.90 1.40
CA THR A 48 -20.56 -5.02 1.73
C THR A 48 -20.64 -4.60 3.19
N ILE A 49 -19.57 -4.85 3.95
CA ILE A 49 -19.42 -4.45 5.36
C ILE A 49 -18.24 -3.48 5.44
N GLN A 50 -18.40 -2.41 6.21
CA GLN A 50 -17.40 -1.35 6.34
C GLN A 50 -16.85 -1.32 7.76
N HIS A 51 -15.54 -1.16 7.88
CA HIS A 51 -14.86 -1.00 9.16
C HIS A 51 -13.85 0.14 9.14
N VAL A 52 -13.64 0.76 10.31
CA VAL A 52 -12.64 1.80 10.51
C VAL A 52 -11.65 1.33 11.58
N TYR A 53 -10.46 0.98 11.13
CA TYR A 53 -9.34 0.65 11.99
C TYR A 53 -8.82 1.92 12.68
N ALA A 54 -8.53 1.82 13.98
CA ALA A 54 -8.06 2.95 14.79
C ALA A 54 -6.56 3.23 14.66
N SER A 55 -5.79 2.27 14.15
CA SER A 55 -4.34 2.36 14.04
C SER A 55 -3.85 1.85 12.69
N ASP A 56 -2.66 2.33 12.31
CA ASP A 56 -1.96 1.90 11.11
C ASP A 56 -1.21 0.61 11.42
N ASN A 57 -1.62 -0.49 10.79
CA ASN A 57 -0.94 -1.77 10.89
C ASN A 57 -1.44 -2.73 9.80
N THR A 58 -0.81 -3.90 9.72
CA THR A 58 -1.40 -5.07 9.07
C THR A 58 -2.23 -5.84 10.10
N PHE A 59 -3.49 -6.10 9.79
CA PHE A 59 -4.42 -6.88 10.60
C PHE A 59 -4.82 -8.17 9.89
N THR A 60 -5.23 -9.18 10.65
CA THR A 60 -5.83 -10.40 10.11
C THR A 60 -7.32 -10.38 10.44
N ALA A 61 -8.13 -10.03 9.46
CA ALA A 61 -9.58 -10.08 9.59
C ALA A 61 -10.08 -11.51 9.32
N THR A 62 -10.96 -12.00 10.17
CA THR A 62 -11.55 -13.33 10.11
C THR A 62 -13.01 -13.21 9.71
N VAL A 63 -13.33 -13.57 8.47
CA VAL A 63 -14.70 -13.57 7.95
C VAL A 63 -15.30 -14.95 8.17
N THR A 64 -16.37 -15.02 8.94
CA THR A 64 -17.13 -16.25 9.14
C THR A 64 -18.47 -16.14 8.43
N VAL A 65 -18.76 -17.09 7.54
CA VAL A 65 -20.07 -17.26 6.90
C VAL A 65 -20.69 -18.53 7.47
N PHE A 66 -21.89 -18.46 8.01
CA PHE A 66 -22.51 -19.59 8.69
C PHE A 66 -24.02 -19.67 8.46
N SER A 67 -24.56 -20.85 8.71
CA SER A 67 -25.99 -21.16 8.77
C SER A 67 -26.27 -22.03 9.99
N ASP A 68 -27.51 -22.50 10.12
CA ASP A 68 -27.92 -23.37 11.23
C ASP A 68 -27.17 -24.71 11.28
N CYS A 69 -26.60 -25.17 10.17
CA CYS A 69 -25.97 -26.50 10.07
C CYS A 69 -24.45 -26.47 9.89
N CYS A 70 -23.87 -25.36 9.40
CA CYS A 70 -22.45 -25.30 9.09
C CYS A 70 -21.90 -23.87 9.08
N SER A 71 -20.57 -23.77 9.13
CA SER A 71 -19.84 -22.51 9.03
C SER A 71 -18.56 -22.69 8.23
N VAL A 72 -18.19 -21.66 7.48
CA VAL A 72 -16.90 -21.52 6.80
C VAL A 72 -16.23 -20.24 7.26
N LEU A 73 -14.91 -20.31 7.44
CA LEU A 73 -14.10 -19.20 7.89
C LEU A 73 -13.01 -18.90 6.86
N ASN A 74 -12.74 -17.62 6.65
CA ASN A 74 -11.68 -17.15 5.76
C ASN A 74 -10.90 -16.01 6.43
N ASN A 75 -9.57 -16.11 6.39
CA ASN A 75 -8.67 -15.09 6.92
C ASN A 75 -8.21 -14.17 5.80
N VAL A 76 -8.39 -12.87 6.00
CA VAL A 76 -8.04 -11.81 5.06
C VAL A 76 -7.01 -10.90 5.72
N SER A 77 -5.85 -10.73 5.08
CA SER A 77 -4.86 -9.75 5.51
C SER A 77 -5.30 -8.36 5.06
N VAL A 78 -5.38 -7.42 6.00
CA VAL A 78 -5.83 -6.04 5.76
C VAL A 78 -4.72 -5.08 6.16
N GLY A 79 -4.13 -4.40 5.18
CA GLY A 79 -3.14 -3.36 5.40
C GLY A 79 -3.82 -1.99 5.57
N VAL A 80 -3.70 -1.40 6.75
CA VAL A 80 -4.12 -0.03 7.04
C VAL A 80 -2.86 0.80 7.21
N TYR A 81 -2.63 1.70 6.27
CA TYR A 81 -1.46 2.54 6.28
C TYR A 81 -1.88 4.00 6.23
N LYS A 82 -1.27 4.82 7.08
CA LYS A 82 -1.35 6.27 6.95
C LYS A 82 -0.95 6.67 5.54
N GLY A 83 -1.69 7.61 4.98
CA GLY A 83 -1.23 8.32 3.80
C GLY A 83 0.15 8.89 4.09
N ILE A 84 1.13 8.58 3.24
CA ILE A 84 2.46 9.17 3.36
C ILE A 84 2.33 10.64 2.97
N THR A 85 2.24 11.51 3.96
CA THR A 85 2.11 12.96 3.79
C THR A 85 3.47 13.63 3.98
N ASN A 86 3.63 14.84 3.43
CA ASN A 86 4.86 15.63 3.56
C ASN A 86 6.12 14.88 3.10
N LEU A 87 6.03 14.17 1.96
CA LEU A 87 7.18 13.52 1.35
C LEU A 87 8.26 14.56 1.01
N GLN A 88 9.49 14.27 1.45
CA GLN A 88 10.69 15.02 1.15
C GLN A 88 11.63 14.13 0.35
N ALA A 89 12.18 14.68 -0.74
CA ALA A 89 13.19 14.00 -1.52
C ALA A 89 14.58 14.33 -0.98
N SER A 90 15.35 13.31 -0.69
CA SER A 90 16.78 13.40 -0.37
C SER A 90 17.60 12.77 -1.49
N ILE A 91 18.76 13.36 -1.78
CA ILE A 91 19.69 12.86 -2.79
C ILE A 91 21.03 12.62 -2.10
N TYR A 92 21.55 11.40 -2.23
CA TYR A 92 22.85 11.01 -1.72
C TYR A 92 23.74 10.55 -2.88
N TYR A 93 25.01 10.91 -2.82
CA TYR A 93 26.05 10.41 -3.71
C TYR A 93 27.39 10.41 -2.97
N LEU A 94 28.26 9.48 -3.32
CA LEU A 94 29.65 9.53 -2.86
C LEU A 94 30.32 10.72 -3.56
N ALA A 95 30.70 11.74 -2.80
CA ALA A 95 31.36 12.92 -3.36
C ALA A 95 32.71 12.52 -3.95
N ASP A 96 32.95 12.91 -5.21
CA ASP A 96 34.26 12.73 -5.86
C ASP A 96 35.23 13.88 -5.57
N VAL A 97 34.81 14.94 -4.86
CA VAL A 97 35.48 16.22 -5.03
C VAL A 97 36.47 16.57 -3.89
N PRO A 98 37.75 16.86 -4.21
CA PRO A 98 38.78 17.30 -3.26
C PRO A 98 38.49 18.71 -2.70
N PRO A 99 39.23 19.16 -1.65
CA PRO A 99 38.96 20.42 -0.96
C PRO A 99 38.89 21.62 -1.92
N GLY A 100 37.74 22.30 -1.99
CA GLY A 100 37.60 23.61 -2.64
C GLY A 100 36.69 23.70 -3.88
N ALA A 101 35.99 22.64 -4.28
CA ALA A 101 35.08 22.75 -5.43
C ALA A 101 33.69 23.30 -5.07
N GLN A 102 33.19 24.18 -5.94
CA GLN A 102 31.81 24.68 -5.93
C GLN A 102 30.88 23.56 -6.42
N THR A 103 30.23 22.87 -5.50
CA THR A 103 29.15 21.93 -5.80
C THR A 103 27.85 22.70 -5.99
N TYR A 104 27.02 22.23 -6.89
CA TYR A 104 25.75 22.87 -7.16
C TYR A 104 24.59 21.87 -7.00
N GLY A 105 23.36 22.38 -6.82
CA GLY A 105 22.23 21.75 -6.10
C GLY A 105 20.85 21.80 -6.83
N LEU A 106 19.87 20.94 -6.50
CA LEU A 106 18.61 20.75 -7.27
C LEU A 106 17.62 21.85 -6.94
N LEU A 107 17.88 23.09 -7.35
CA LEU A 107 16.94 24.23 -7.26
C LEU A 107 17.25 25.35 -8.28
N GLY A 108 17.78 25.02 -9.46
CA GLY A 108 18.07 26.04 -10.49
C GLY A 108 19.35 26.83 -10.25
N ASN A 109 20.20 26.36 -9.33
CA ASN A 109 21.50 26.94 -9.03
C ASN A 109 22.55 25.89 -9.42
N SER A 110 22.93 25.79 -10.69
CA SER A 110 24.26 25.25 -11.02
C SER A 110 24.49 23.72 -11.13
N GLN A 111 23.54 22.84 -10.80
CA GLN A 111 23.87 21.49 -10.27
C GLN A 111 24.74 20.57 -11.14
N VAL A 112 26.00 20.40 -10.73
CA VAL A 112 26.94 19.40 -11.27
C VAL A 112 26.73 18.10 -10.49
N TYR A 113 25.98 17.17 -11.07
CA TYR A 113 25.94 15.80 -10.59
C TYR A 113 27.25 15.08 -10.96
N PRO A 114 27.76 14.21 -10.10
CA PRO A 114 28.89 13.38 -10.48
C PRO A 114 28.49 12.46 -11.64
N THR A 115 29.20 12.59 -12.76
CA THR A 115 29.06 11.69 -13.91
C THR A 115 29.59 10.30 -13.56
N ASN A 116 28.97 9.26 -14.12
CA ASN A 116 29.35 7.86 -13.92
C ASN A 116 29.29 7.39 -12.44
N LYS A 117 28.48 8.07 -11.62
CA LYS A 117 28.17 7.64 -10.26
C LYS A 117 26.70 7.32 -10.11
N ALA A 118 26.42 6.44 -9.15
CA ALA A 118 25.07 6.22 -8.67
C ALA A 118 24.65 7.41 -7.80
N LEU A 119 23.51 7.99 -8.15
CA LEU A 119 22.72 8.88 -7.32
C LEU A 119 21.66 8.05 -6.61
N HIS A 120 21.58 8.16 -5.30
CA HIS A 120 20.54 7.54 -4.50
C HIS A 120 19.47 8.59 -4.16
N PHE A 121 18.31 8.47 -4.79
CA PHE A 121 17.14 9.26 -4.44
C PHE A 121 16.34 8.49 -3.40
N VAL A 122 16.00 9.14 -2.29
CA VAL A 122 15.16 8.56 -1.24
C VAL A 122 14.01 9.52 -0.98
N MET A 123 12.78 9.00 -0.99
CA MET A 123 11.60 9.73 -0.55
C MET A 123 11.22 9.24 0.84
N THR A 124 11.25 10.16 1.81
CA THR A 124 10.82 9.90 3.19
C THR A 124 9.75 10.91 3.61
N ASN A 125 8.93 10.58 4.61
CA ASN A 125 8.12 11.60 5.28
C ASN A 125 8.93 12.29 6.41
N GLN A 126 8.27 13.19 7.15
CA GLN A 126 8.84 13.90 8.29
C GLN A 126 9.26 12.99 9.47
N ASP A 127 8.72 11.78 9.53
CA ASP A 127 9.05 10.77 10.54
C ASP A 127 10.16 9.80 10.05
N ASN A 128 10.81 10.09 8.93
CA ASN A 128 11.77 9.22 8.25
C ASN A 128 11.20 7.86 7.80
N VAL A 129 9.87 7.75 7.66
CA VAL A 129 9.25 6.57 7.05
C VAL A 129 9.57 6.56 5.57
N PHE A 130 10.14 5.44 5.12
CA PHE A 130 10.57 5.21 3.76
C PHE A 130 9.38 4.96 2.83
N ALA A 131 9.29 5.73 1.74
CA ALA A 131 8.27 5.53 0.71
C ALA A 131 8.83 4.78 -0.51
N THR A 132 9.95 5.25 -1.05
CA THR A 132 10.61 4.66 -2.23
C THR A 132 12.05 5.15 -2.35
N ALA A 133 12.89 4.38 -3.04
CA ALA A 133 14.21 4.82 -3.47
C ALA A 133 14.51 4.41 -4.91
N TYR A 134 15.28 5.27 -5.57
CA TYR A 134 15.78 5.07 -6.92
C TYR A 134 17.29 5.17 -6.91
N GLU A 135 17.95 4.22 -7.57
CA GLU A 135 19.35 4.36 -7.96
C GLU A 135 19.40 4.80 -9.42
N VAL A 136 20.04 5.94 -9.68
CA VAL A 136 20.16 6.51 -11.03
C VAL A 136 21.62 6.72 -11.37
N THR A 137 22.05 6.25 -12.54
CA THR A 137 23.39 6.58 -13.04
C THR A 137 23.30 7.70 -14.06
N VAL A 138 24.13 8.73 -13.89
CA VAL A 138 24.30 9.80 -14.87
C VAL A 138 25.39 9.38 -15.86
N ASN A 139 25.01 9.09 -17.10
CA ASN A 139 25.98 8.78 -18.15
C ASN A 139 26.39 10.06 -18.90
N ALA A 140 27.69 10.32 -19.03
CA ALA A 140 28.21 11.47 -19.75
C ALA A 140 28.10 11.26 -21.27
N GLY A 141 27.18 11.98 -21.90
CA GLY A 141 27.06 12.24 -23.34
C GLY A 141 26.44 13.63 -23.51
N GLY A 142 26.44 14.23 -24.71
CA GLY A 142 25.98 15.62 -24.94
C GLY A 142 24.55 15.98 -24.47
N SER A 143 23.81 15.03 -23.89
CA SER A 143 22.62 15.25 -23.06
C SER A 143 22.68 14.34 -21.84
N VAL A 144 22.28 14.85 -20.67
CA VAL A 144 22.20 14.09 -19.42
C VAL A 144 21.08 13.05 -19.56
N ILE A 145 21.44 11.77 -19.68
CA ILE A 145 20.48 10.66 -19.65
C ILE A 145 20.48 10.08 -18.24
N LEU A 146 19.32 10.14 -17.58
CA LEU A 146 19.08 9.51 -16.28
C LEU A 146 18.52 8.11 -16.50
N THR A 147 19.28 7.08 -16.13
CA THR A 147 18.80 5.69 -16.20
C THR A 147 18.50 5.19 -14.80
N CYS A 148 17.24 4.85 -14.53
CA CYS A 148 16.84 4.18 -13.29
C CYS A 148 17.33 2.73 -13.31
N VAL A 149 18.12 2.35 -12.32
CA VAL A 149 18.79 1.04 -12.22
C VAL A 149 18.10 0.14 -11.20
N LYS A 150 17.41 0.71 -10.20
CA LYS A 150 16.74 -0.06 -9.14
C LYS A 150 15.57 0.71 -8.52
N THR A 151 14.46 0.00 -8.29
CA THR A 151 13.30 0.47 -7.52
C THR A 151 13.03 -0.50 -6.37
N SER A 152 12.75 0.00 -5.17
CA SER A 152 12.37 -0.83 -4.01
C SER A 152 11.65 -0.02 -2.93
N PRO A 153 10.49 -0.45 -2.40
CA PRO A 153 9.38 -1.14 -3.05
C PRO A 153 8.44 -0.15 -3.75
N THR A 154 7.58 -0.72 -4.60
CA THR A 154 6.76 -0.11 -5.64
C THR A 154 5.78 0.96 -5.16
N PHE A 155 6.05 2.22 -5.52
CA PHE A 155 5.03 3.17 -5.94
C PHE A 155 5.27 3.55 -7.41
N THR A 156 4.24 3.39 -8.24
CA THR A 156 4.28 3.76 -9.66
C THR A 156 3.98 5.25 -9.78
N LEU A 157 4.96 6.04 -10.22
CA LEU A 157 4.74 7.44 -10.60
C LEU A 157 4.19 7.46 -12.03
N LEU A 158 2.94 7.91 -12.22
CA LEU A 158 2.49 8.37 -13.54
C LEU A 158 3.00 9.79 -13.75
N LEU A 159 3.79 9.99 -14.81
CA LEU A 159 4.20 11.30 -15.34
C LEU A 159 3.14 11.83 -16.29
#